data_AF-A0A2V7CJ71-F1
#
_entry.id   AF-A0A2V7CJ71-F1
#
_cell.length_a   1.000
_cell.length_b   1.000
_cell.length_c   1.000
_cell.angle_alpha   90.00
_cell.angle_beta   90.00
_cell.angle_gamma   90.00
#
_symmetry.space_group_name_H-M   'P 1'
#
loop_
_entity.id
_entity.type
_entity.pdbx_description
1 polymer ?
#
loop_
_entity_poly.entity_id
_entity_poly.type
_entity_poly.pdbx_seq_one_letter_code
_entity_poly.pdbx_strand_id
1 'polypeptide(L)'
;MSSGAPAAPPRVPAPPALHRSASRRECQPPSREFVTAAAAETCRARDRWSPPRVIASSRPVPLGAGRRALVSISVGGRPMIKVQRLGPQIGAEIQGVDVKALDDAAFGEIYRAWLDANVVVVPGQELQIEDFLTYSRRFGFVSPHPSKMTRHPDYPEITVLGVNKFGADGALDMAIYRRGAEGWHTDGAYDRDPFKATQLYALAVPSKGGDTLFSSMYAAYEALPQRLKQRLDGRVGVFTYGGRRKATALLNQEDRDWTPVFHPIIRTHPETGRKALYFDPGKVLRIEGLDDQESDALIEELTGYMIQPDGSYRHTWRKGDIVIWDNRCSYHKAAGDYPPEEDRIHWRVSIKERAA
;
A
#
# COMPACT_ATOMS: atom_id res chain seq x y z
N MET A 1 44.53 42.36 -32.27
CA MET A 1 45.42 41.24 -31.92
C MET A 1 44.56 40.00 -31.69
N SER A 2 44.71 39.05 -32.60
CA SER A 2 44.45 37.59 -32.54
C SER A 2 43.15 37.04 -31.92
N SER A 3 42.29 36.53 -32.81
CA SER A 3 41.28 35.51 -32.61
C SER A 3 41.87 34.14 -32.23
N GLY A 4 41.33 33.47 -31.22
CA GLY A 4 41.59 32.05 -30.92
C GLY A 4 40.30 31.24 -30.93
N ALA A 5 40.11 30.38 -31.93
CA ALA A 5 39.03 29.40 -31.98
C ALA A 5 39.35 28.21 -31.06
N PRO A 6 38.36 27.57 -30.40
CA PRO A 6 38.60 26.37 -29.61
C PRO A 6 38.66 25.11 -30.51
N ALA A 7 39.63 24.25 -30.22
CA ALA A 7 39.89 23.00 -30.92
C ALA A 7 38.78 21.95 -30.69
N ALA A 8 38.46 21.18 -31.73
CA ALA A 8 37.55 20.06 -31.67
C ALA A 8 38.19 18.84 -30.97
N PRO A 9 37.45 18.05 -30.17
CA PRO A 9 37.98 16.85 -29.53
C PRO A 9 38.12 15.67 -30.51
N PRO A 10 39.04 14.72 -30.25
CA PRO A 10 39.32 13.60 -31.15
C PRO A 10 38.17 12.59 -31.21
N ARG A 11 37.91 12.04 -32.40
CA ARG A 11 36.93 10.97 -32.64
C ARG A 11 37.45 9.64 -32.07
N VAL A 12 36.68 9.04 -31.16
CA VAL A 12 36.90 7.67 -30.67
C VAL A 12 36.20 6.68 -31.62
N PRO A 13 36.88 5.61 -32.09
CA PRO A 13 36.25 4.62 -32.97
C PRO A 13 35.30 3.70 -32.18
N ALA A 14 34.15 3.38 -32.78
CA ALA A 14 33.17 2.46 -32.22
C ALA A 14 33.67 1.01 -32.26
N PRO A 15 33.43 0.19 -31.21
CA PRO A 15 33.78 -1.23 -31.23
C PRO A 15 32.81 -2.05 -32.12
N PRO A 16 33.27 -3.19 -32.69
CA PRO A 16 32.52 -3.95 -33.68
C PRO A 16 31.32 -4.69 -33.08
N ALA A 17 30.26 -4.79 -33.89
CA ALA A 17 29.02 -5.49 -33.56
C ALA A 17 29.27 -7.00 -33.35
N LEU A 18 28.89 -7.50 -32.17
CA LEU A 18 28.84 -8.93 -31.88
C LEU A 18 27.56 -9.52 -32.48
N HIS A 19 27.72 -10.24 -33.60
CA HIS A 19 26.72 -11.20 -34.08
C HIS A 19 26.54 -12.30 -33.03
N ARG A 20 25.35 -12.38 -32.43
CA ARG A 20 24.88 -13.61 -31.78
C ARG A 20 23.65 -14.12 -32.52
N SER A 21 23.87 -15.18 -33.30
CA SER A 21 22.84 -16.08 -33.79
C SER A 21 22.26 -16.84 -32.59
N ALA A 22 20.97 -16.63 -32.30
CA ALA A 22 20.19 -17.53 -31.47
C ALA A 22 18.90 -17.86 -32.22
N SER A 23 18.80 -19.13 -32.61
CA SER A 23 17.68 -19.74 -33.30
C SER A 23 16.38 -19.53 -32.53
N ARG A 24 15.40 -18.89 -33.17
CA ARG A 24 14.00 -18.91 -32.73
C ARG A 24 13.45 -20.32 -32.91
N ARG A 25 13.04 -20.97 -31.82
CA ARG A 25 12.07 -22.06 -31.88
C ARG A 25 10.70 -21.46 -31.60
N GLU A 26 9.91 -21.33 -32.65
CA GLU A 26 8.48 -21.03 -32.58
C GLU A 26 7.78 -22.20 -31.86
N CYS A 27 7.05 -21.91 -30.78
CA CYS A 27 6.08 -22.84 -30.22
C CYS A 27 4.69 -22.38 -30.67
N GLN A 28 4.08 -23.15 -31.58
CA GLN A 28 2.67 -23.03 -31.92
C GLN A 28 1.80 -23.47 -30.73
N PRO A 29 0.63 -22.84 -30.50
CA PRO A 29 -0.32 -23.29 -29.49
C PRO A 29 -1.11 -24.52 -30.00
N PRO A 30 -1.40 -25.52 -29.15
CA PRO A 30 -2.29 -26.61 -29.56
C PRO A 30 -3.76 -26.17 -29.54
N SER A 31 -4.49 -26.71 -30.50
CA SER A 31 -5.91 -26.53 -30.79
C SER A 31 -6.83 -27.08 -29.70
N ARG A 32 -8.02 -26.47 -29.59
CA ARG A 32 -9.15 -26.91 -28.77
C ARG A 32 -9.69 -28.26 -29.25
N GLU A 33 -9.91 -29.19 -28.31
CA GLU A 33 -10.99 -30.17 -28.42
C GLU A 33 -11.43 -30.66 -27.02
N PHE A 34 -12.74 -30.88 -26.89
CA PHE A 34 -13.49 -31.24 -25.70
C PHE A 34 -13.35 -32.73 -25.37
N VAL A 35 -13.18 -33.12 -24.09
CA VAL A 35 -13.77 -34.34 -23.50
C VAL A 35 -14.03 -34.15 -21.99
N THR A 36 -15.12 -34.79 -21.56
CA THR A 36 -15.88 -34.81 -20.31
C THR A 36 -15.22 -35.42 -19.06
N ALA A 37 -15.90 -35.16 -17.92
CA ALA A 37 -15.71 -35.58 -16.54
C ALA A 37 -15.19 -37.01 -16.24
N ALA A 38 -14.35 -37.09 -15.20
CA ALA A 38 -14.49 -37.91 -13.97
C ALA A 38 -13.18 -38.58 -13.50
N ALA A 39 -12.95 -38.46 -12.19
CA ALA A 39 -12.11 -39.28 -11.30
C ALA A 39 -10.57 -39.22 -11.43
N ALA A 40 -9.94 -38.52 -10.48
CA ALA A 40 -8.78 -39.05 -9.75
C ALA A 40 -8.62 -38.31 -8.41
N GLU A 41 -8.89 -39.03 -7.33
CA GLU A 41 -8.65 -38.65 -5.95
C GLU A 41 -7.15 -38.63 -5.60
N THR A 42 -6.85 -37.92 -4.51
CA THR A 42 -5.69 -38.07 -3.61
C THR A 42 -4.31 -37.56 -4.08
N CYS A 43 -4.00 -36.33 -3.67
CA CYS A 43 -2.81 -36.06 -2.85
C CYS A 43 -3.00 -34.72 -2.11
N ARG A 44 -3.38 -34.80 -0.83
CA ARG A 44 -3.52 -33.65 0.09
C ARG A 44 -2.43 -33.72 1.16
N ALA A 45 -1.56 -32.71 1.19
CA ALA A 45 -0.83 -32.25 2.37
C ALA A 45 -0.82 -30.71 2.27
N ARG A 46 -1.82 -30.02 2.84
CA ARG A 46 -1.87 -29.45 4.20
C ARG A 46 -0.77 -28.41 4.46
N ASP A 47 -1.02 -27.19 3.99
CA ASP A 47 -0.84 -25.94 4.73
C ASP A 47 -1.97 -24.99 4.31
N ARG A 48 -3.13 -25.12 4.96
CA ARG A 48 -4.26 -24.19 4.80
C ARG A 48 -4.47 -23.46 6.10
N TRP A 49 -3.92 -22.27 6.19
CA TRP A 49 -4.36 -21.27 7.16
C TRP A 49 -5.81 -20.87 6.82
N SER A 50 -6.70 -20.97 7.81
CA SER A 50 -8.10 -20.50 7.73
C SER A 50 -8.35 -19.51 8.86
N PRO A 51 -8.90 -18.32 8.60
CA PRO A 51 -9.21 -17.36 9.65
C PRO A 51 -10.36 -17.86 10.55
N PRO A 52 -10.40 -17.49 11.85
CA PRO A 52 -11.44 -17.93 12.76
C PRO A 52 -12.80 -17.31 12.43
N ARG A 53 -13.86 -18.13 12.47
CA ARG A 53 -15.26 -17.70 12.31
C ARG A 53 -15.73 -16.92 13.54
N VAL A 54 -16.30 -15.74 13.32
CA VAL A 54 -16.91 -14.89 14.35
C VAL A 54 -18.35 -15.37 14.62
N ILE A 55 -18.66 -15.73 15.86
CA ILE A 55 -20.03 -15.90 16.36
C ILE A 55 -20.29 -14.76 17.34
N ALA A 56 -21.17 -13.83 16.96
CA ALA A 56 -21.62 -12.77 17.85
C ALA A 56 -22.73 -13.29 18.78
N SER A 57 -22.51 -13.17 20.09
CA SER A 57 -23.52 -13.45 21.12
C SER A 57 -23.58 -12.26 22.08
N SER A 58 -24.64 -11.48 21.99
CA SER A 58 -24.92 -10.33 22.85
C SER A 58 -25.86 -10.71 24.01
N ARG A 59 -25.40 -10.56 25.26
CA ARG A 59 -26.28 -10.30 26.42
C ARG A 59 -25.56 -9.43 27.46
N PRO A 60 -26.22 -8.40 28.04
CA PRO A 60 -25.62 -7.54 29.05
C PRO A 60 -25.83 -8.09 30.47
N VAL A 61 -24.88 -7.84 31.37
CA VAL A 61 -24.99 -8.11 32.82
C VAL A 61 -24.60 -6.83 33.59
N PRO A 62 -25.27 -6.47 34.71
CA PRO A 62 -25.16 -5.15 35.33
C PRO A 62 -23.96 -5.01 36.29
N LEU A 63 -23.57 -3.75 36.52
CA LEU A 63 -22.50 -3.28 37.39
C LEU A 63 -22.85 -3.45 38.89
N GLY A 64 -21.90 -4.01 39.65
CA GLY A 64 -21.92 -4.04 41.11
C GLY A 64 -20.51 -3.76 41.66
N ALA A 65 -20.39 -2.73 42.50
CA ALA A 65 -19.15 -2.27 43.11
C ALA A 65 -18.65 -3.21 44.21
N GLY A 66 -17.34 -3.46 44.26
CA GLY A 66 -16.69 -4.15 45.37
C GLY A 66 -15.20 -4.36 45.13
N ARG A 67 -14.36 -3.62 45.86
CA ARG A 67 -12.90 -3.83 45.89
C ARG A 67 -12.59 -5.20 46.50
N ARG A 68 -11.97 -6.08 45.72
CA ARG A 68 -11.17 -7.21 46.23
C ARG A 68 -9.86 -7.27 45.45
N ALA A 69 -8.75 -7.25 46.18
CA ALA A 69 -7.43 -7.49 45.64
C ALA A 69 -7.39 -8.93 45.09
N LEU A 70 -7.16 -9.05 43.79
CA LEU A 70 -6.87 -10.32 43.14
C LEU A 70 -5.36 -10.42 42.97
N VAL A 71 -4.76 -11.34 43.71
CA VAL A 71 -3.43 -11.87 43.41
C VAL A 71 -3.55 -12.61 42.08
N SER A 72 -2.99 -12.08 41.00
CA SER A 72 -2.90 -12.81 39.74
C SER A 72 -1.70 -13.76 39.80
N ILE A 73 -1.99 -15.05 39.83
CA ILE A 73 -0.99 -16.08 39.53
C ILE A 73 -0.95 -16.17 38.00
N SER A 74 0.14 -15.70 37.41
CA SER A 74 0.41 -15.84 35.97
C SER A 74 0.74 -17.30 35.67
N VAL A 75 -0.14 -17.98 34.96
CA VAL A 75 0.15 -19.28 34.34
C VAL A 75 0.34 -19.01 32.85
N GLY A 76 1.59 -19.04 32.38
CA GLY A 76 1.95 -18.92 30.96
C GLY A 76 1.88 -17.50 30.42
N GLY A 77 2.84 -16.65 30.82
CA GLY A 77 2.87 -15.22 30.49
C GLY A 77 3.11 -14.93 29.01
N ARG A 78 2.05 -14.98 28.20
CA ARG A 78 2.03 -14.26 26.92
C ARG A 78 2.03 -12.75 27.22
N PRO A 79 2.91 -11.96 26.58
CA PRO A 79 2.84 -10.51 26.71
C PRO A 79 1.44 -10.03 26.27
N MET A 80 0.81 -9.22 27.10
CA MET A 80 -0.53 -8.71 26.84
C MET A 80 -0.48 -7.68 25.72
N ILE A 81 -1.02 -8.03 24.55
CA ILE A 81 -1.18 -7.09 23.44
C ILE A 81 -2.27 -6.08 23.81
N LYS A 82 -1.94 -4.80 23.76
CA LYS A 82 -2.91 -3.73 23.98
C LYS A 82 -3.20 -3.02 22.67
N VAL A 83 -4.46 -3.04 22.24
CA VAL A 83 -4.95 -2.34 21.05
C VAL A 83 -5.63 -1.04 21.48
N GLN A 84 -5.09 0.10 21.08
CA GLN A 84 -5.65 1.42 21.33
C GLN A 84 -6.17 2.04 20.03
N ARG A 85 -7.47 2.37 19.97
CA ARG A 85 -8.03 3.11 18.82
C ARG A 85 -7.41 4.51 18.73
N LEU A 86 -7.05 4.91 17.51
CA LEU A 86 -6.48 6.23 17.20
C LEU A 86 -7.51 7.19 16.59
N GLY A 87 -8.57 6.64 16.00
CA GLY A 87 -9.71 7.38 15.49
C GLY A 87 -11.00 6.56 15.59
N PRO A 88 -12.16 7.18 15.31
CA PRO A 88 -13.46 6.53 15.44
C PRO A 88 -13.65 5.33 14.49
N GLN A 89 -13.26 5.48 13.23
CA GLN A 89 -13.42 4.44 12.20
C GLN A 89 -12.12 4.03 11.49
N ILE A 90 -10.97 4.55 11.92
CA ILE A 90 -9.67 4.27 11.33
C ILE A 90 -8.55 4.41 12.37
N GLY A 91 -7.50 3.61 12.23
CA GLY A 91 -6.31 3.70 13.05
C GLY A 91 -6.40 2.95 14.38
N ALA A 92 -5.39 2.14 14.64
CA ALA A 92 -5.12 1.58 15.96
C ALA A 92 -3.62 1.51 16.23
N GLU A 93 -3.21 1.71 17.48
CA GLU A 93 -1.86 1.48 17.96
C GLU A 93 -1.80 0.17 18.74
N ILE A 94 -0.79 -0.65 18.46
CA ILE A 94 -0.53 -1.94 19.12
C ILE A 94 0.65 -1.76 20.06
N GLN A 95 0.42 -1.89 21.36
CA GLN A 95 1.44 -1.76 22.40
C GLN A 95 1.75 -3.11 23.04
N GLY A 96 2.95 -3.21 23.63
CA GLY A 96 3.36 -4.38 24.41
C GLY A 96 3.86 -5.55 23.58
N VAL A 97 4.31 -5.30 22.34
CA VAL A 97 4.79 -6.34 21.41
C VAL A 97 6.17 -6.01 20.84
N ASP A 98 6.98 -7.05 20.66
CA ASP A 98 8.15 -7.05 19.79
C ASP A 98 7.81 -7.90 18.56
N VAL A 99 7.82 -7.30 17.37
CA VAL A 99 7.44 -8.01 16.14
C VAL A 99 8.37 -9.18 15.80
N LYS A 100 9.59 -9.20 16.35
CA LYS A 100 10.56 -10.29 16.16
C LYS A 100 10.18 -11.56 16.91
N ALA A 101 9.36 -11.45 17.97
CA ALA A 101 9.01 -12.55 18.86
C ALA A 101 7.53 -12.97 18.79
N LEU A 102 6.80 -12.55 17.74
CA LEU A 102 5.37 -12.83 17.61
C LEU A 102 5.08 -14.29 17.24
N ASP A 103 4.42 -15.01 18.16
CA ASP A 103 3.73 -16.25 17.82
C ASP A 103 2.50 -15.99 16.91
N ASP A 104 1.88 -17.06 16.41
CA ASP A 104 0.75 -16.93 15.49
C ASP A 104 -0.53 -16.39 16.15
N ALA A 105 -0.71 -16.61 17.45
CA ALA A 105 -1.86 -16.10 18.17
C ALA A 105 -1.76 -14.57 18.34
N ALA A 106 -0.58 -14.10 18.77
CA ALA A 106 -0.23 -12.70 18.91
C ALA A 106 -0.34 -11.96 17.57
N PHE A 107 0.23 -12.52 16.50
CA PHE A 107 0.05 -11.97 15.16
C PHE A 107 -1.42 -11.94 14.72
N GLY A 108 -2.20 -12.99 15.04
CA GLY A 108 -3.62 -13.05 14.74
C GLY A 108 -4.46 -11.96 15.43
N GLU A 109 -4.04 -11.45 16.59
CA GLU A 109 -4.64 -10.28 17.23
C GLU A 109 -4.32 -8.98 16.48
N ILE A 110 -3.07 -8.80 16.08
CA ILE A 110 -2.62 -7.65 15.29
C ILE A 110 -3.32 -7.62 13.92
N TYR A 111 -3.42 -8.77 13.26
CA TYR A 111 -4.06 -8.88 11.95
C TYR A 111 -5.56 -8.55 12.02
N ARG A 112 -6.25 -9.00 13.08
CA ARG A 112 -7.65 -8.62 13.33
C ARG A 112 -7.79 -7.12 13.57
N ALA A 113 -6.93 -6.54 14.40
CA ALA A 113 -6.92 -5.09 14.62
C ALA A 113 -6.68 -4.31 13.31
N TRP A 114 -5.83 -4.82 12.43
CA TRP A 114 -5.58 -4.22 11.10
C TRP A 114 -6.82 -4.28 10.19
N LEU A 115 -7.51 -5.41 10.12
CA LEU A 115 -8.78 -5.52 9.38
C LEU A 115 -9.88 -4.59 9.95
N ASP A 116 -9.93 -4.43 11.27
CA ASP A 116 -10.94 -3.62 11.97
C ASP A 116 -10.66 -2.12 11.97
N ALA A 117 -9.41 -1.71 11.78
CA ALA A 117 -8.97 -0.33 11.89
C ALA A 117 -8.40 0.24 10.58
N ASN A 118 -8.22 -0.58 9.54
CA ASN A 118 -7.62 -0.25 8.24
C ASN A 118 -6.13 0.14 8.30
N VAL A 119 -5.69 0.80 9.37
CA VAL A 119 -4.34 1.31 9.62
C VAL A 119 -3.94 0.87 11.01
N VAL A 120 -2.75 0.27 11.13
CA VAL A 120 -2.18 -0.15 12.41
C VAL A 120 -0.77 0.39 12.56
N VAL A 121 -0.48 0.92 13.75
CA VAL A 121 0.84 1.37 14.19
C VAL A 121 1.38 0.39 15.23
N VAL A 122 2.61 -0.07 15.06
CA VAL A 122 3.38 -0.80 16.09
C VAL A 122 4.59 0.06 16.43
N PRO A 123 4.55 0.81 17.54
CA PRO A 123 5.58 1.79 17.86
C PRO A 123 6.82 1.17 18.50
N GLY A 124 7.91 1.92 18.49
CA GLY A 124 9.10 1.64 19.30
C GLY A 124 9.82 0.34 18.95
N GLN A 125 9.84 -0.03 17.66
CA GLN A 125 10.51 -1.23 17.18
C GLN A 125 11.95 -0.93 16.78
N GLU A 126 12.84 -1.89 16.99
CA GLU A 126 14.23 -1.86 16.55
C GLU A 126 14.50 -3.04 15.64
N LEU A 127 14.51 -2.76 14.33
CA LEU A 127 14.56 -3.77 13.28
C LEU A 127 15.77 -3.61 12.37
N GLN A 128 16.36 -4.75 12.00
CA GLN A 128 17.12 -4.87 10.75
C GLN A 128 16.16 -5.09 9.58
N ILE A 129 16.69 -5.02 8.35
CA ILE A 129 15.90 -5.20 7.12
C ILE A 129 15.21 -6.57 7.11
N GLU A 130 15.91 -7.61 7.53
CA GLU A 130 15.40 -8.98 7.58
C GLU A 130 14.23 -9.13 8.55
N ASP A 131 14.30 -8.46 9.71
CA ASP A 131 13.21 -8.45 10.69
C ASP A 131 11.97 -7.77 10.09
N PHE A 132 12.18 -6.62 9.44
CA PHE A 132 11.11 -5.87 8.77
C PHE A 132 10.45 -6.67 7.66
N LEU A 133 11.24 -7.32 6.80
CA LEU A 133 10.71 -8.19 5.74
C LEU A 133 10.00 -9.42 6.31
N THR A 134 10.54 -10.03 7.37
CA THR A 134 9.91 -11.18 8.04
C THR A 134 8.54 -10.82 8.58
N TYR A 135 8.42 -9.68 9.27
CA TYR A 135 7.13 -9.18 9.76
C TYR A 135 6.19 -8.81 8.60
N SER A 136 6.68 -8.11 7.59
CA SER A 136 5.92 -7.73 6.39
C SER A 136 5.29 -8.93 5.69
N ARG A 137 6.06 -10.01 5.54
CA ARG A 137 5.64 -11.25 4.88
C ARG A 137 4.57 -12.01 5.66
N ARG A 138 4.27 -11.68 6.92
CA ARG A 138 3.12 -12.25 7.65
C ARG A 138 1.79 -11.76 7.05
N PHE A 139 1.73 -10.56 6.47
CA PHE A 139 0.51 -9.99 5.89
C PHE A 139 0.21 -10.42 4.44
N GLY A 140 1.22 -10.91 3.71
CA GLY A 140 1.07 -11.33 2.32
C GLY A 140 2.40 -11.53 1.58
N PHE A 141 2.36 -11.48 0.25
CA PHE A 141 3.55 -11.56 -0.59
C PHE A 141 4.17 -10.17 -0.76
N VAL A 142 5.44 -9.99 -0.34
CA VAL A 142 6.15 -8.71 -0.54
C VAL A 142 6.64 -8.63 -1.99
N SER A 143 6.16 -7.63 -2.72
CA SER A 143 6.50 -7.40 -4.12
C SER A 143 7.48 -6.23 -4.26
N PRO A 144 8.56 -6.37 -5.05
CA PRO A 144 9.41 -5.26 -5.45
C PRO A 144 8.59 -4.14 -6.11
N HIS A 145 8.91 -2.88 -5.79
CA HIS A 145 8.23 -1.73 -6.39
C HIS A 145 8.59 -1.57 -7.88
N PRO A 146 7.67 -1.20 -8.80
CA PRO A 146 7.97 -1.11 -10.23
C PRO A 146 9.18 -0.22 -10.57
N SER A 147 9.25 0.98 -9.98
CA SER A 147 10.38 1.89 -10.18
C SER A 147 11.66 1.37 -9.51
N LYS A 148 12.55 0.80 -10.32
CA LYS A 148 13.83 0.21 -9.89
C LYS A 148 14.76 1.22 -9.20
N MET A 149 14.73 2.47 -9.63
CA MET A 149 15.57 3.56 -9.08
C MET A 149 15.30 3.86 -7.61
N THR A 150 14.16 3.41 -7.09
CA THR A 150 13.74 3.68 -5.71
C THR A 150 14.00 2.51 -4.77
N ARG A 151 14.47 1.38 -5.30
CA ARG A 151 14.71 0.15 -4.54
C ARG A 151 16.02 0.24 -3.75
N HIS A 152 16.07 -0.45 -2.62
CA HIS A 152 17.33 -0.72 -1.95
C HIS A 152 18.22 -1.57 -2.88
N PRO A 153 19.54 -1.29 -2.97
CA PRO A 153 20.44 -2.01 -3.86
C PRO A 153 20.49 -3.52 -3.57
N ASP A 154 20.59 -3.88 -2.29
CA ASP A 154 20.73 -5.29 -1.87
C ASP A 154 19.39 -6.00 -1.56
N TYR A 155 18.31 -5.24 -1.35
CA TYR A 155 16.99 -5.77 -0.97
C TYR A 155 15.92 -5.18 -1.90
N PRO A 156 15.76 -5.71 -3.13
CA PRO A 156 14.90 -5.11 -4.15
C PRO A 156 13.42 -5.04 -3.76
N GLU A 157 12.99 -5.81 -2.75
CA GLU A 157 11.67 -5.72 -2.13
C GLU A 157 11.43 -4.42 -1.35
N ILE A 158 12.50 -3.78 -0.87
CA ILE A 158 12.45 -2.53 -0.11
C ILE A 158 12.58 -1.35 -1.06
N THR A 159 11.67 -0.39 -0.90
CA THR A 159 11.84 0.98 -1.41
C THR A 159 12.37 1.85 -0.27
N VAL A 160 13.43 2.62 -0.52
CA VAL A 160 13.94 3.59 0.46
C VAL A 160 13.34 4.96 0.13
N LEU A 161 12.56 5.51 1.06
CA LEU A 161 11.92 6.81 0.90
C LEU A 161 12.73 7.92 1.60
N GLY A 162 12.70 9.13 1.05
CA GLY A 162 13.29 10.33 1.67
C GLY A 162 14.79 10.50 1.51
N VAL A 163 15.45 9.63 0.73
CA VAL A 163 16.87 9.73 0.38
C VAL A 163 17.08 10.47 -0.94
N ASN A 164 18.29 10.99 -1.15
CA ASN A 164 18.70 11.66 -2.41
C ASN A 164 17.80 12.84 -2.82
N LYS A 165 17.21 13.55 -1.85
CA LYS A 165 16.37 14.73 -2.09
C LYS A 165 17.16 15.96 -2.55
N PHE A 166 18.48 15.95 -2.44
CA PHE A 166 19.34 17.02 -2.96
C PHE A 166 20.22 16.49 -4.09
N GLY A 167 20.25 17.22 -5.21
CA GLY A 167 21.12 16.96 -6.35
C GLY A 167 22.59 17.28 -6.05
N ALA A 168 23.48 16.94 -6.99
CA ALA A 168 24.91 17.22 -6.86
C ALA A 168 25.24 18.73 -6.81
N ASP A 169 24.33 19.56 -7.31
CA ASP A 169 24.37 21.03 -7.25
C ASP A 169 23.78 21.60 -5.93
N GLY A 170 23.34 20.74 -5.02
CA GLY A 170 22.66 21.13 -3.78
C GLY A 170 21.20 21.57 -3.96
N ALA A 171 20.64 21.49 -5.18
CA ALA A 171 19.25 21.83 -5.42
C ALA A 171 18.31 20.75 -4.89
N LEU A 172 17.19 21.16 -4.29
CA LEU A 172 16.16 20.26 -3.79
C LEU A 172 15.36 19.65 -4.96
N ASP A 173 15.37 18.33 -5.08
CA ASP A 173 14.50 17.59 -5.98
C ASP A 173 13.08 17.53 -5.38
N MET A 174 12.19 18.36 -5.92
CA MET A 174 10.80 18.46 -5.47
C MET A 174 9.99 17.19 -5.74
N ALA A 175 10.33 16.38 -6.76
CA ALA A 175 9.62 15.14 -7.05
C ALA A 175 9.96 14.05 -6.02
N ILE A 176 11.21 14.03 -5.54
CA ILE A 176 11.63 13.15 -4.44
C ILE A 176 11.09 13.66 -3.10
N TYR A 177 11.29 14.95 -2.82
CA TYR A 177 10.90 15.57 -1.54
C TYR A 177 9.38 15.53 -1.29
N ARG A 178 8.56 15.82 -2.32
CA ARG A 178 7.09 15.76 -2.23
C ARG A 178 6.48 14.42 -2.66
N ARG A 179 7.28 13.36 -2.75
CA ARG A 179 6.78 12.03 -3.14
C ARG A 179 5.64 11.60 -2.22
N GLY A 180 4.47 11.33 -2.81
CA GLY A 180 3.26 10.95 -2.08
C GLY A 180 2.47 12.12 -1.47
N ALA A 181 2.92 13.37 -1.64
CA ALA A 181 2.24 14.56 -1.13
C ALA A 181 1.34 15.26 -2.17
N GLU A 182 1.39 14.83 -3.43
CA GLU A 182 0.64 15.45 -4.55
C GLU A 182 -0.89 15.35 -4.38
N GLY A 183 -1.38 14.29 -3.74
CA GLY A 183 -2.81 14.06 -3.54
C GLY A 183 -3.10 12.81 -2.71
N TRP A 184 -4.37 12.66 -2.34
CA TRP A 184 -4.88 11.45 -1.71
C TRP A 184 -4.89 10.30 -2.71
N HIS A 185 -4.35 9.14 -2.33
CA HIS A 185 -4.21 8.00 -3.22
C HIS A 185 -4.20 6.67 -2.46
N THR A 186 -4.28 5.57 -3.21
CA THR A 186 -3.99 4.22 -2.72
C THR A 186 -2.96 3.57 -3.64
N ASP A 187 -2.00 2.84 -3.07
CA ASP A 187 -0.91 2.30 -3.87
C ASP A 187 -1.38 1.14 -4.75
N GLY A 188 -0.93 1.13 -6.01
CA GLY A 188 -1.13 0.02 -6.92
C GLY A 188 -2.51 -0.03 -7.60
N ALA A 189 -3.31 1.04 -7.55
CA ALA A 189 -4.60 1.10 -8.27
C ALA A 189 -4.47 0.93 -9.80
N TYR A 190 -3.27 1.13 -10.34
CA TYR A 190 -2.92 0.95 -11.75
C TYR A 190 -2.45 -0.48 -12.10
N ASP A 191 -2.30 -1.36 -11.10
CA ASP A 191 -1.92 -2.77 -11.30
C ASP A 191 -3.19 -3.62 -11.51
N ARG A 192 -3.08 -4.69 -12.29
CA ARG A 192 -4.15 -5.67 -12.47
C ARG A 192 -4.48 -6.35 -11.15
N ASP A 193 -3.44 -6.63 -10.37
CA ASP A 193 -3.54 -7.15 -9.01
C ASP A 193 -3.02 -6.08 -8.04
N PRO A 194 -3.88 -5.16 -7.57
CA PRO A 194 -3.49 -4.07 -6.69
C PRO A 194 -2.84 -4.60 -5.41
N PHE A 195 -2.01 -3.76 -4.80
CA PHE A 195 -1.44 -4.10 -3.50
C PHE A 195 -2.57 -4.27 -2.48
N LYS A 196 -2.43 -5.31 -1.65
CA LYS A 196 -3.24 -5.55 -0.45
C LYS A 196 -2.92 -4.51 0.60
N ALA A 197 -1.64 -4.26 0.84
CA ALA A 197 -1.19 -3.36 1.90
C ALA A 197 0.10 -2.66 1.49
N THR A 198 0.34 -1.52 2.11
CA THR A 198 1.66 -0.89 2.15
C THR A 198 2.08 -0.79 3.61
N GLN A 199 3.37 -1.04 3.86
CA GLN A 199 3.96 -0.94 5.18
C GLN A 199 5.21 -0.07 5.14
N LEU A 200 5.34 0.79 6.14
CA LEU A 200 6.48 1.66 6.36
C LEU A 200 7.13 1.40 7.71
N TYR A 201 8.44 1.53 7.77
CA TYR A 201 9.22 1.57 9.02
C TYR A 201 10.06 2.84 9.06
N ALA A 202 9.92 3.61 10.13
CA ALA A 202 10.56 4.93 10.28
C ALA A 202 12.01 4.83 10.80
N LEU A 203 12.96 5.16 9.94
CA LEU A 203 14.39 5.20 10.26
C LEU A 203 14.83 6.57 10.81
N ALA A 204 14.30 7.63 10.20
CA ALA A 204 14.55 9.01 10.59
C ALA A 204 13.25 9.81 10.43
N VAL A 205 12.98 10.69 11.40
CA VAL A 205 11.79 11.53 11.46
C VAL A 205 12.24 12.97 11.73
N PRO A 206 11.71 13.96 11.00
CA PRO A 206 12.05 15.37 11.22
C PRO A 206 11.53 15.86 12.58
N SER A 207 12.10 16.96 13.06
CA SER A 207 11.73 17.66 14.30
C SER A 207 10.29 18.20 14.27
N LYS A 208 9.78 18.50 13.06
CA LYS A 208 8.41 18.97 12.83
C LYS A 208 7.91 18.54 11.45
N GLY A 209 6.60 18.32 11.35
CA GLY A 209 5.93 17.91 10.11
C GLY A 209 6.35 16.51 9.65
N GLY A 210 6.12 16.20 8.37
CA GLY A 210 6.47 14.91 7.79
C GLY A 210 5.44 13.81 8.10
N ASP A 211 4.25 14.20 8.52
CA ASP A 211 3.18 13.29 8.90
C ASP A 211 2.64 12.52 7.68
N THR A 212 1.86 11.48 7.95
CA THR A 212 1.08 10.79 6.93
C THR A 212 -0.39 10.82 7.31
N LEU A 213 -1.20 11.33 6.37
CA LEU A 213 -2.65 11.44 6.51
C LEU A 213 -3.28 10.19 5.92
N PHE A 214 -4.33 9.69 6.58
CA PHE A 214 -5.08 8.51 6.20
C PHE A 214 -6.58 8.81 6.15
N SER A 215 -7.28 8.16 5.23
CA SER A 215 -8.74 8.21 5.13
C SER A 215 -9.33 6.81 4.92
N SER A 216 -10.44 6.53 5.59
CA SER A 216 -11.19 5.28 5.49
C SER A 216 -12.18 5.33 4.33
N MET A 217 -11.99 4.45 3.35
CA MET A 217 -12.92 4.34 2.22
C MET A 217 -14.20 3.58 2.56
N TYR A 218 -14.25 2.93 3.73
CA TYR A 218 -15.52 2.49 4.31
C TYR A 218 -16.36 3.68 4.74
N ALA A 219 -15.78 4.60 5.51
CA ALA A 219 -16.48 5.82 5.93
C ALA A 219 -16.92 6.66 4.72
N ALA A 220 -16.04 6.78 3.69
CA ALA A 220 -16.38 7.46 2.44
C ALA A 220 -17.59 6.82 1.74
N TYR A 221 -17.63 5.48 1.62
CA TYR A 221 -18.77 4.77 1.04
C TYR A 221 -20.05 4.92 1.87
N GLU A 222 -19.94 4.82 3.19
CA GLU A 222 -21.07 4.96 4.12
C GLU A 222 -21.72 6.34 3.99
N ALA A 223 -20.91 7.40 3.85
CA ALA A 223 -21.34 8.78 3.66
C ALA A 223 -21.98 9.09 2.30
N LEU A 224 -21.85 8.22 1.29
CA LEU A 224 -22.46 8.47 -0.01
C LEU A 224 -24.00 8.50 0.09
N PRO A 225 -24.67 9.50 -0.51
CA PRO A 225 -26.12 9.51 -0.63
C PRO A 225 -26.60 8.33 -1.48
N GLN A 226 -27.82 7.88 -1.22
CA GLN A 226 -28.38 6.69 -1.88
C GLN A 226 -28.36 6.78 -3.42
N ARG A 227 -28.57 7.99 -3.98
CA ARG A 227 -28.47 8.22 -5.43
C ARG A 227 -27.10 7.87 -6.01
N LEU A 228 -26.02 8.14 -5.27
CA LEU A 228 -24.66 7.84 -5.71
C LEU A 228 -24.37 6.35 -5.57
N LYS A 229 -24.80 5.73 -4.46
CA LYS A 229 -24.70 4.27 -4.29
C LYS A 229 -25.38 3.52 -5.44
N GLN A 230 -26.56 3.97 -5.86
CA GLN A 230 -27.29 3.41 -7.01
C GLN A 230 -26.59 3.69 -8.35
N ARG A 231 -26.15 4.93 -8.59
CA ARG A 231 -25.46 5.32 -9.84
C ARG A 231 -24.14 4.57 -10.06
N LEU A 232 -23.46 4.19 -8.98
CA LEU A 232 -22.17 3.52 -8.98
C LEU A 232 -22.27 1.98 -8.93
N ASP A 233 -23.46 1.43 -8.71
CA ASP A 233 -23.60 -0.02 -8.56
C ASP A 233 -23.16 -0.74 -9.85
N GLY A 234 -22.26 -1.70 -9.71
CA GLY A 234 -21.64 -2.41 -10.82
C GLY A 234 -20.69 -1.58 -11.72
N ARG A 235 -20.46 -0.29 -11.44
CA ARG A 235 -19.58 0.56 -12.26
C ARG A 235 -18.11 0.22 -12.06
N VAL A 236 -17.36 0.33 -13.14
CA VAL A 236 -15.94 0.04 -13.23
C VAL A 236 -15.16 1.31 -13.56
N GLY A 237 -14.10 1.59 -12.81
CA GLY A 237 -13.12 2.62 -13.12
C GLY A 237 -12.01 2.06 -13.99
N VAL A 238 -11.51 2.88 -14.91
CA VAL A 238 -10.33 2.59 -15.75
C VAL A 238 -9.14 3.32 -15.17
N PHE A 239 -8.03 2.62 -14.92
CA PHE A 239 -6.84 3.17 -14.27
C PHE A 239 -5.59 2.92 -15.12
N THR A 240 -4.60 3.79 -15.04
CA THR A 240 -3.28 3.52 -15.62
C THR A 240 -2.17 4.14 -14.80
N TYR A 241 -0.95 3.64 -15.00
CA TYR A 241 0.21 4.20 -14.34
C TYR A 241 0.49 5.61 -14.87
N GLY A 242 0.82 6.53 -13.96
CA GLY A 242 0.94 7.96 -14.27
C GLY A 242 -0.38 8.73 -14.48
N GLY A 243 -1.53 8.03 -14.56
CA GLY A 243 -2.86 8.64 -14.74
C GLY A 243 -2.99 9.50 -16.00
N ARG A 244 -3.96 10.42 -16.00
CA ARG A 244 -4.24 11.32 -17.16
C ARG A 244 -3.06 12.22 -17.53
N ARG A 245 -2.25 12.61 -16.54
CA ARG A 245 -1.09 13.51 -16.74
C ARG A 245 0.20 12.77 -17.11
N LYS A 246 0.19 11.43 -17.17
CA LYS A 246 1.37 10.57 -17.36
C LYS A 246 2.60 11.08 -16.61
N ALA A 247 2.50 11.40 -15.31
CA ALA A 247 3.58 12.04 -14.57
C ALA A 247 4.92 11.26 -14.76
N THR A 248 5.88 11.89 -15.45
CA THR A 248 6.99 11.24 -16.18
C THR A 248 8.32 11.24 -15.44
N ALA A 249 8.46 11.98 -14.34
CA ALA A 249 9.78 12.36 -13.80
C ALA A 249 10.59 11.20 -13.21
N LEU A 250 9.94 10.24 -12.54
CA LEU A 250 10.62 9.12 -11.86
C LEU A 250 10.58 7.80 -12.65
N LEU A 251 10.16 7.86 -13.92
CA LEU A 251 9.91 6.71 -14.78
C LEU A 251 10.77 6.76 -16.03
N ASN A 252 11.50 5.66 -16.28
CA ASN A 252 12.16 5.46 -17.57
C ASN A 252 11.13 5.19 -18.67
N GLN A 253 11.57 5.15 -19.93
CA GLN A 253 10.70 4.97 -21.09
C GLN A 253 9.91 3.65 -21.06
N GLU A 254 10.56 2.54 -20.65
CA GLU A 254 9.95 1.21 -20.57
C GLU A 254 8.85 1.12 -19.49
N ASP A 255 8.98 1.89 -18.41
CA ASP A 255 8.01 1.96 -17.32
C ASP A 255 6.76 2.81 -17.66
N ARG A 256 6.69 3.44 -18.85
CA ARG A 256 5.58 4.36 -19.23
C ARG A 256 4.45 3.71 -20.03
N ASP A 257 4.67 2.53 -20.60
CA ASP A 257 3.72 1.89 -21.53
C ASP A 257 2.82 0.86 -20.83
N TRP A 258 2.10 1.29 -19.79
CA TRP A 258 1.21 0.42 -19.03
C TRP A 258 -0.20 0.34 -19.65
N THR A 259 -0.66 -0.89 -19.88
CA THR A 259 -2.04 -1.15 -20.30
C THR A 259 -3.01 -0.72 -19.20
N PRO A 260 -4.08 0.03 -19.52
CA PRO A 260 -5.10 0.37 -18.53
C PRO A 260 -5.72 -0.86 -17.88
N VAL A 261 -6.04 -0.75 -16.59
CA VAL A 261 -6.67 -1.79 -15.78
C VAL A 261 -8.05 -1.34 -15.31
N PHE A 262 -8.86 -2.30 -14.89
CA PHE A 262 -10.29 -2.13 -14.65
C PHE A 262 -10.62 -2.62 -13.24
N HIS A 263 -11.14 -1.73 -12.40
CA HIS A 263 -11.51 -2.05 -11.02
C HIS A 263 -12.91 -1.53 -10.68
N PRO A 264 -13.74 -2.27 -9.94
CA PRO A 264 -15.02 -1.77 -9.46
C PRO A 264 -14.84 -0.49 -8.63
N ILE A 265 -15.68 0.52 -8.84
CA ILE A 265 -15.65 1.76 -8.04
C ILE A 265 -16.16 1.51 -6.62
N ILE A 266 -17.08 0.55 -6.45
CA ILE A 266 -17.47 0.02 -5.14
C ILE A 266 -16.91 -1.39 -5.04
N ARG A 267 -15.96 -1.61 -4.12
CA ARG A 267 -15.37 -2.92 -3.86
C ARG A 267 -15.91 -3.51 -2.57
N THR A 268 -16.12 -4.82 -2.57
CA THR A 268 -16.34 -5.58 -1.32
C THR A 268 -15.00 -6.10 -0.84
N HIS A 269 -14.64 -5.78 0.40
CA HIS A 269 -13.40 -6.23 1.00
C HIS A 269 -13.45 -7.74 1.25
N PRO A 270 -12.50 -8.53 0.72
CA PRO A 270 -12.62 -9.99 0.66
C PRO A 270 -12.62 -10.66 2.04
N GLU A 271 -12.00 -10.04 3.05
CA GLU A 271 -11.87 -10.62 4.39
C GLU A 271 -12.89 -10.07 5.41
N THR A 272 -13.46 -8.89 5.16
CA THR A 272 -14.37 -8.21 6.12
C THR A 272 -15.80 -8.11 5.60
N GLY A 273 -16.03 -8.32 4.30
CA GLY A 273 -17.33 -8.18 3.65
C GLY A 273 -17.84 -6.74 3.55
N ARG A 274 -17.10 -5.75 4.08
CA ARG A 274 -17.48 -4.34 4.03
C ARG A 274 -17.30 -3.77 2.63
N LYS A 275 -18.21 -2.89 2.22
CA LYS A 275 -18.10 -2.14 0.95
C LYS A 275 -17.26 -0.88 1.15
N ALA A 276 -16.31 -0.65 0.25
CA ALA A 276 -15.44 0.52 0.21
C ALA A 276 -15.53 1.21 -1.14
N LEU A 277 -15.37 2.54 -1.14
CA LEU A 277 -15.17 3.33 -2.34
C LEU A 277 -13.72 3.12 -2.86
N TYR A 278 -13.55 2.93 -4.17
CA TYR A 278 -12.25 2.60 -4.75
C TYR A 278 -12.03 3.30 -6.10
N PHE A 279 -11.38 4.45 -6.06
CA PHE A 279 -10.86 5.21 -7.19
C PHE A 279 -9.67 6.08 -6.78
N ASP A 280 -8.50 5.94 -7.39
CA ASP A 280 -7.38 6.85 -7.14
C ASP A 280 -7.53 8.09 -8.06
N PRO A 281 -7.75 9.31 -7.53
CA PRO A 281 -7.92 10.51 -8.35
C PRO A 281 -6.73 10.81 -9.27
N GLY A 282 -5.53 10.40 -8.87
CA GLY A 282 -4.31 10.58 -9.65
C GLY A 282 -4.05 9.49 -10.69
N LYS A 283 -4.80 8.38 -10.68
CA LYS A 283 -4.62 7.24 -11.61
C LYS A 283 -5.85 6.90 -12.43
N VAL A 284 -7.05 7.30 -11.99
CA VAL A 284 -8.29 7.06 -12.71
C VAL A 284 -8.31 7.87 -14.01
N LEU A 285 -8.65 7.20 -15.10
CA LEU A 285 -8.82 7.77 -16.42
C LEU A 285 -10.26 8.15 -16.68
N ARG A 286 -11.22 7.28 -16.33
CA ARG A 286 -12.67 7.49 -16.48
C ARG A 286 -13.44 6.37 -15.79
N ILE A 287 -14.76 6.50 -15.70
CA ILE A 287 -15.70 5.45 -15.31
C ILE A 287 -16.31 4.86 -16.59
N GLU A 288 -16.29 3.53 -16.72
CA GLU A 288 -16.80 2.82 -17.88
C GLU A 288 -18.31 3.08 -18.09
N GLY A 289 -18.70 3.25 -19.36
CA GLY A 289 -20.07 3.48 -19.78
C GLY A 289 -20.59 4.90 -19.56
N LEU A 290 -19.73 5.84 -19.15
CA LEU A 290 -20.02 7.29 -19.13
C LEU A 290 -19.24 7.99 -20.23
N ASP A 291 -19.77 9.10 -20.73
CA ASP A 291 -18.95 10.05 -21.49
C ASP A 291 -17.92 10.75 -20.57
N ASP A 292 -16.93 11.41 -21.17
CA ASP A 292 -15.82 11.99 -20.43
C ASP A 292 -16.28 13.10 -19.46
N GLN A 293 -17.26 13.93 -19.84
CA GLN A 293 -17.73 15.03 -19.00
C GLN A 293 -18.53 14.51 -17.80
N GLU A 294 -19.40 13.53 -18.03
CA GLU A 294 -20.15 12.86 -16.96
C GLU A 294 -19.24 12.09 -16.01
N SER A 295 -18.21 11.43 -16.57
CA SER A 295 -17.20 10.73 -15.78
C SER A 295 -16.42 11.70 -14.89
N ASP A 296 -16.00 12.85 -15.43
CA ASP A 296 -15.23 13.86 -14.70
C ASP A 296 -16.03 14.45 -13.55
N ALA A 297 -17.27 14.86 -13.83
CA ALA A 297 -18.17 15.40 -12.82
C ALA A 297 -18.44 14.37 -11.71
N LEU A 298 -18.60 13.09 -12.05
CA LEU A 298 -18.81 12.05 -11.05
C LEU A 298 -17.54 11.80 -10.22
N ILE A 299 -16.34 11.76 -10.82
CA ILE A 299 -15.08 11.59 -10.08
C ILE A 299 -14.84 12.78 -9.14
N GLU A 300 -15.12 14.00 -9.57
CA GLU A 300 -15.03 15.20 -8.73
C GLU A 300 -16.00 15.12 -7.54
N GLU A 301 -17.25 14.74 -7.80
CA GLU A 301 -18.26 14.55 -6.76
C GLU A 301 -17.81 13.50 -5.73
N LEU A 302 -17.30 12.34 -6.19
CA LEU A 302 -16.77 11.30 -5.31
C LEU A 302 -15.56 11.77 -4.50
N THR A 303 -14.71 12.62 -5.09
CA THR A 303 -13.54 13.20 -4.42
C THR A 303 -13.97 14.01 -3.19
N GLY A 304 -15.12 14.69 -3.26
CA GLY A 304 -15.71 15.41 -2.13
C GLY A 304 -16.10 14.52 -0.94
N TYR A 305 -16.29 13.22 -1.15
CA TYR A 305 -16.63 12.26 -0.09
C TYR A 305 -15.41 11.49 0.45
N MET A 306 -14.23 11.61 -0.16
CA MET A 306 -13.07 10.81 0.22
C MET A 306 -12.65 11.01 1.67
N ILE A 307 -12.79 12.22 2.20
CA ILE A 307 -12.32 12.57 3.54
C ILE A 307 -13.54 12.78 4.43
N GLN A 308 -13.75 11.84 5.35
CA GLN A 308 -14.81 11.91 6.35
C GLN A 308 -14.21 12.19 7.72
N PRO A 309 -14.82 13.06 8.55
CA PRO A 309 -14.28 13.40 9.88
C PRO A 309 -13.99 12.16 10.73
N ASP A 310 -14.93 11.23 10.83
CA ASP A 310 -14.78 10.00 11.63
C ASP A 310 -13.87 8.95 10.97
N GLY A 311 -13.62 9.10 9.66
CA GLY A 311 -12.79 8.24 8.84
C GLY A 311 -11.39 8.79 8.61
N SER A 312 -10.98 9.87 9.27
CA SER A 312 -9.68 10.52 9.06
C SER A 312 -8.71 10.25 10.21
N TYR A 313 -7.44 9.98 9.88
CA TYR A 313 -6.37 9.81 10.85
C TYR A 313 -5.08 10.47 10.37
N ARG A 314 -4.42 11.24 11.23
CA ARG A 314 -3.10 11.83 10.97
C ARG A 314 -2.08 11.13 11.85
N HIS A 315 -1.15 10.42 11.23
CA HIS A 315 -0.04 9.79 11.92
C HIS A 315 1.14 10.74 12.02
N THR A 316 1.47 11.13 13.25
CA THR A 316 2.74 11.78 13.58
C THR A 316 3.78 10.71 13.88
N TRP A 317 4.82 10.68 13.06
CA TRP A 317 5.81 9.62 13.08
C TRP A 317 6.69 9.69 14.34
N ARG A 318 7.10 8.52 14.82
CA ARG A 318 8.22 8.35 15.75
C ARG A 318 9.23 7.40 15.13
N LYS A 319 10.52 7.60 15.42
CA LYS A 319 11.55 6.65 15.00
C LYS A 319 11.21 5.25 15.56
N GLY A 320 11.31 4.23 14.72
CA GLY A 320 10.96 2.85 15.09
C GLY A 320 9.47 2.53 14.95
N ASP A 321 8.61 3.48 14.55
CA ASP A 321 7.23 3.15 14.22
C ASP A 321 7.17 2.28 12.97
N ILE A 322 6.43 1.17 13.06
CA ILE A 322 5.94 0.43 11.91
C ILE A 322 4.49 0.84 11.68
N VAL A 323 4.17 1.32 10.48
CA VAL A 323 2.78 1.63 10.10
C VAL A 323 2.42 0.79 8.90
N ILE A 324 1.34 0.02 9.02
CA ILE A 324 0.75 -0.76 7.93
C ILE A 324 -0.69 -0.32 7.70
N TRP A 325 -1.04 -0.12 6.43
CA TRP A 325 -2.41 0.20 6.04
C TRP A 325 -2.91 -0.68 4.91
N ASP A 326 -4.22 -0.89 4.91
CA ASP A 326 -4.93 -1.70 3.94
C ASP A 326 -5.31 -0.88 2.70
N ASN A 327 -4.61 -1.12 1.59
CA ASN A 327 -4.82 -0.39 0.34
C ASN A 327 -6.17 -0.72 -0.31
N ARG A 328 -6.85 -1.78 0.14
CA ARG A 328 -8.16 -2.19 -0.39
C ARG A 328 -9.29 -1.30 0.14
N CYS A 329 -9.05 -0.57 1.24
CA CYS A 329 -10.09 0.19 1.94
C CYS A 329 -9.59 1.47 2.64
N SER A 330 -8.33 1.88 2.43
CA SER A 330 -7.78 3.13 2.97
C SER A 330 -6.94 3.89 1.95
N TYR A 331 -6.98 5.21 2.09
CA TYR A 331 -6.24 6.15 1.26
C TYR A 331 -5.27 6.91 2.12
N HIS A 332 -4.20 7.41 1.52
CA HIS A 332 -3.19 8.15 2.24
C HIS A 332 -2.61 9.31 1.44
N LYS A 333 -1.96 10.21 2.15
CA LYS A 333 -1.24 11.36 1.60
C LYS A 333 -0.09 11.73 2.54
N ALA A 334 1.12 11.89 2.01
CA ALA A 334 2.21 12.49 2.78
C ALA A 334 1.91 13.99 2.99
N ALA A 335 2.14 14.51 4.20
CA ALA A 335 1.84 15.90 4.50
C ALA A 335 2.76 16.86 3.71
N GLY A 336 4.01 16.46 3.44
CA GLY A 336 4.96 17.23 2.62
C GLY A 336 5.40 18.56 3.27
N ASP A 337 5.30 18.64 4.59
CA ASP A 337 5.37 19.85 5.41
C ASP A 337 6.55 19.86 6.41
N TYR A 338 7.66 19.16 6.08
CA TYR A 338 8.86 19.11 6.94
C TYR A 338 10.00 20.00 6.42
N PRO A 339 11.01 20.34 7.23
CA PRO A 339 12.17 21.08 6.73
C PRO A 339 12.96 20.21 5.73
N PRO A 340 13.20 20.65 4.48
CA PRO A 340 13.86 19.83 3.46
C PRO A 340 15.25 19.31 3.87
N GLU A 341 15.97 20.08 4.69
CA GLU A 341 17.27 19.73 5.25
C GLU A 341 17.23 18.59 6.28
N GLU A 342 16.08 18.34 6.91
CA GLU A 342 15.93 17.29 7.92
C GLU A 342 15.52 15.95 7.31
N ASP A 343 15.99 14.85 7.90
CA ASP A 343 15.76 13.52 7.37
C ASP A 343 14.37 12.96 7.71
N ARG A 344 13.73 12.41 6.68
CA ARG A 344 12.45 11.70 6.76
C ARG A 344 12.58 10.39 6.00
N ILE A 345 13.25 9.42 6.61
CA ILE A 345 13.67 8.20 5.93
C ILE A 345 12.81 7.02 6.38
N HIS A 346 12.26 6.28 5.42
CA HIS A 346 11.47 5.09 5.68
C HIS A 346 11.90 3.93 4.78
N TRP A 347 11.92 2.72 5.34
CA TRP A 347 11.77 1.53 4.51
C TRP A 347 10.31 1.35 4.17
N ARG A 348 10.03 1.06 2.89
CA ARG A 348 8.69 0.76 2.39
C ARG A 348 8.66 -0.59 1.71
N VAL A 349 7.62 -1.36 1.98
CA VAL A 349 7.27 -2.56 1.21
C VAL A 349 5.84 -2.44 0.66
N SER A 350 5.64 -3.04 -0.50
CA SER A 350 4.32 -3.23 -1.10
C SER A 350 3.94 -4.70 -0.99
N ILE A 351 2.75 -4.98 -0.47
CA ILE A 351 2.31 -6.34 -0.13
C ILE A 351 1.14 -6.70 -1.04
N LYS A 352 1.23 -7.80 -1.77
CA LYS A 352 0.13 -8.41 -2.55
C LYS A 352 -0.52 -9.55 -1.76
N GLU A 353 -1.68 -9.98 -2.23
CA GLU A 353 -2.28 -11.24 -1.77
C GLU A 353 -1.31 -12.40 -2.03
N ARG A 354 -1.41 -13.47 -1.23
CA ARG A 354 -0.69 -14.71 -1.54
C ARG A 354 -1.31 -15.33 -2.78
N ALA A 355 -0.48 -15.86 -3.68
CA ALA A 355 -0.97 -16.72 -4.76
C ALA A 355 -1.71 -17.91 -4.12
N ALA A 356 -2.89 -18.21 -4.66
CA ALA A 356 -3.80 -19.25 -4.16
C ALA A 356 -3.28 -20.66 -4.40
#